data_AF-A0A369GNZ4-F1
#
_entry.id   AF-A0A369GNZ4-F1
#
_cell.length_a   1.000
_cell.length_b   1.000
_cell.length_c   1.000
_cell.angle_alpha   90.00
_cell.angle_beta   90.00
_cell.angle_gamma   90.00
#
_symmetry.space_group_name_H-M   'P 1'
#
loop_
_entity.id
_entity.type
_entity.pdbx_description
1 polymer ?
#
loop_
_entity_poly.entity_id
_entity_poly.type
_entity_poly.pdbx_seq_one_letter_code
_entity_poly.pdbx_strand_id
1 'polypeptide(L)'
;MLLFMSLVGLVGLTAALNGTLTDIRRRPSHFDKPLKETNLSPSKRPRPIQDRYPRNVIADGADSFPPVHVDVYANIVSSSNSTEHLSLGALENQIQIVNHWFRPMNISFSLLETKRIVDDSWAMGDDSFNMVIHNHQGTSASLNLFVIETIRDADLVGICTYPSAVEHASKVDGCVLVLRTIPGAPESAPGYDAVRWQGKALIHELGHWFGLKETFRGGCDGDDVEDVPASLPSHGCPVGLDSCPDKPGLDPIHNFMSYNDESCKHEFSPGQIWRMHQNWHKYRVQAREAKLEKLPLLKPFLEEAGKLPFYENYEKDSVMIFALCAGDRHGVVRERDERRCGSYWYCHFGLYLTDDKFRGRWRNKGECLRARALSEGMLKDVELEEQVAAEEEAKKTS
;
A
#
# COMPACT_ATOMS: atom_id res chain seq x y z
N MET A 1 -17.21 0.21 -20.72
CA MET A 1 -17.65 -0.24 -19.37
C MET A 1 -16.72 -1.28 -18.73
N LEU A 2 -15.94 -2.07 -19.50
CA LEU A 2 -15.04 -3.10 -18.95
C LEU A 2 -13.60 -2.64 -18.62
N LEU A 3 -13.15 -1.47 -19.11
CA LEU A 3 -11.77 -0.98 -18.89
C LEU A 3 -11.59 -0.07 -17.65
N PHE A 4 -12.66 0.43 -17.04
CA PHE A 4 -12.55 1.27 -15.83
C PHE A 4 -12.38 0.45 -14.55
N MET A 5 -12.52 -0.87 -14.61
CA MET A 5 -12.37 -1.78 -13.47
C MET A 5 -10.91 -2.20 -13.21
N SER A 6 -10.03 -2.27 -14.23
CA SER A 6 -8.64 -2.70 -14.00
C SER A 6 -7.77 -1.64 -13.32
N LEU A 7 -8.15 -0.36 -13.39
CA LEU A 7 -7.47 0.70 -12.63
C LEU A 7 -7.84 0.70 -11.14
N VAL A 8 -8.94 0.06 -10.74
CA VAL A 8 -9.42 0.05 -9.34
C VAL A 8 -8.66 -0.99 -8.50
N GLY A 9 -8.15 -2.06 -9.12
CA GLY A 9 -7.34 -3.09 -8.45
C GLY A 9 -5.96 -2.58 -8.01
N LEU A 10 -5.28 -1.82 -8.86
CA LEU A 10 -3.89 -1.40 -8.62
C LEU A 10 -3.74 -0.03 -7.94
N VAL A 11 -4.64 0.92 -8.22
CA VAL A 11 -4.60 2.28 -7.64
C VAL A 11 -4.98 2.28 -6.16
N GLY A 12 -5.75 1.28 -5.72
CA GLY A 12 -6.01 1.03 -4.32
C GLY A 12 -4.80 0.50 -3.55
N LEU A 13 -4.06 -0.43 -4.16
CA LEU A 13 -2.93 -1.09 -3.52
C LEU A 13 -1.80 -0.10 -3.21
N THR A 14 -1.43 0.78 -4.14
CA THR A 14 -0.39 1.82 -3.87
C THR A 14 -0.84 2.93 -2.90
N ALA A 15 -2.13 3.04 -2.59
CA ALA A 15 -2.69 4.06 -1.70
C ALA A 15 -2.41 3.83 -0.21
N ALA A 16 -2.30 2.55 0.18
CA ALA A 16 -2.02 2.17 1.57
C ALA A 16 -0.53 2.30 1.94
N LEU A 17 0.34 2.64 0.97
CA LEU A 17 1.73 2.21 0.95
C LEU A 17 2.82 3.26 1.23
N ASN A 18 2.56 4.56 1.39
CA ASN A 18 3.70 5.49 1.35
C ASN A 18 3.90 6.50 2.48
N GLY A 19 2.97 6.70 3.42
CA GLY A 19 3.09 7.81 4.39
C GLY A 19 3.22 9.23 3.77
N THR A 20 3.35 9.32 2.44
CA THR A 20 3.35 10.47 1.54
C THR A 20 2.86 9.97 0.18
N LEU A 21 1.66 10.37 -0.23
CA LEU A 21 0.88 9.83 -1.35
C LEU A 21 1.47 10.05 -2.78
N THR A 22 2.78 10.00 -3.04
CA THR A 22 3.40 10.59 -4.25
C THR A 22 3.04 9.96 -5.61
N ASP A 23 2.69 8.67 -5.72
CA ASP A 23 2.48 8.01 -7.03
C ASP A 23 1.12 7.33 -7.25
N ILE A 24 0.12 7.65 -6.42
CA ILE A 24 -1.26 7.60 -6.93
C ILE A 24 -1.37 8.72 -7.95
N ARG A 25 -2.23 8.57 -8.97
CA ARG A 25 -2.82 9.74 -9.64
C ARG A 25 -3.64 10.48 -8.57
N ARG A 26 -2.93 11.23 -7.73
CA ARG A 26 -3.47 11.96 -6.59
C ARG A 26 -4.59 12.82 -7.17
N ARG A 27 -5.74 12.96 -6.51
CA ARG A 27 -6.03 14.14 -5.67
C ARG A 27 -7.50 14.16 -5.23
N PRO A 28 -7.90 14.92 -4.19
CA PRO A 28 -7.36 16.25 -3.86
C PRO A 28 -6.84 16.49 -2.42
N SER A 29 -5.65 17.08 -2.31
CA SER A 29 -5.39 18.36 -1.60
C SER A 29 -5.36 19.53 -2.61
N HIS A 30 -6.26 19.37 -3.60
CA HIS A 30 -6.42 20.05 -4.89
C HIS A 30 -5.21 20.01 -5.83
N PHE A 31 -5.16 19.00 -6.71
CA PHE A 31 -4.48 19.15 -8.01
C PHE A 31 -3.04 19.78 -8.05
N ASP A 32 -2.16 19.44 -7.08
CA ASP A 32 -0.73 19.79 -6.96
C ASP A 32 0.04 20.11 -8.28
N LYS A 33 0.30 21.41 -8.44
CA LYS A 33 1.09 22.21 -9.41
C LYS A 33 2.34 21.56 -10.06
N PRO A 34 2.71 21.91 -11.31
CA PRO A 34 4.05 21.71 -11.87
C PRO A 34 5.05 22.86 -11.55
N LEU A 35 6.34 22.51 -11.63
CA LEU A 35 7.58 23.21 -11.22
C LEU A 35 7.63 24.74 -11.39
N LYS A 36 7.91 25.43 -10.27
CA LYS A 36 8.88 26.52 -10.22
C LYS A 36 9.55 26.56 -8.85
N GLU A 37 10.85 26.27 -8.84
CA GLU A 37 11.76 26.77 -7.81
C GLU A 37 11.55 28.28 -7.67
N THR A 38 11.09 28.73 -6.52
CA THR A 38 11.28 30.14 -6.12
C THR A 38 11.51 30.23 -4.62
N ASN A 39 12.79 30.32 -4.28
CA ASN A 39 13.39 31.13 -3.23
C ASN A 39 12.61 31.29 -1.92
N LEU A 40 12.94 30.45 -0.94
CA LEU A 40 12.85 30.83 0.47
C LEU A 40 14.27 30.98 1.02
N SER A 41 14.72 32.23 1.11
CA SER A 41 15.88 32.65 1.89
C SER A 41 15.52 32.70 3.40
N PRO A 42 16.50 32.64 4.32
CA PRO A 42 16.41 31.79 5.51
C PRO A 42 15.97 32.54 6.78
N SER A 43 15.14 31.88 7.59
CA SER A 43 15.01 32.14 9.04
C SER A 43 14.01 31.13 9.63
N LYS A 44 14.23 30.38 10.70
CA LYS A 44 15.13 30.51 11.86
C LYS A 44 15.55 29.10 12.29
N ARG A 45 16.78 28.96 12.80
CA ARG A 45 17.32 27.72 13.39
C ARG A 45 16.35 27.11 14.42
N PRO A 46 16.00 25.82 14.34
CA PRO A 46 15.54 25.09 15.50
C PRO A 46 16.72 24.94 16.47
N ARG A 47 16.45 25.16 17.76
CA ARG A 47 17.40 24.91 18.85
C ARG A 47 17.76 23.42 18.90
N PRO A 48 18.99 23.05 19.31
CA PRO A 48 19.37 21.65 19.39
C PRO A 48 18.52 20.97 20.46
N ILE A 49 17.74 19.97 20.04
CA ILE A 49 17.21 18.97 20.97
C ILE A 49 18.46 18.20 21.42
N GLN A 50 18.79 18.31 22.70
CA GLN A 50 19.91 17.57 23.27
C GLN A 50 19.61 16.08 23.18
N ASP A 51 20.32 15.42 22.29
CA ASP A 51 20.57 13.99 22.29
C ASP A 51 20.92 13.51 23.70
N ARG A 52 20.15 12.54 24.18
CA ARG A 52 20.67 11.50 25.05
C ARG A 52 20.46 10.15 24.38
N TYR A 53 21.23 9.90 23.33
CA TYR A 53 21.63 8.54 22.99
C TYR A 53 22.77 8.13 23.93
N PRO A 54 22.65 7.05 24.72
CA PRO A 54 23.81 6.43 25.30
C PRO A 54 24.60 5.76 24.18
N ARG A 55 25.70 6.41 23.80
CA ARG A 55 26.80 5.81 23.05
C ARG A 55 27.45 4.71 23.89
N ASN A 56 27.71 3.58 23.24
CA ASN A 56 28.40 2.36 23.70
C ASN A 56 27.52 1.36 24.45
N VAL A 57 27.05 0.30 23.77
CA VAL A 57 27.21 -1.10 24.22
C VAL A 57 27.20 -2.02 22.99
N ILE A 58 28.35 -2.62 22.66
CA ILE A 58 28.36 -3.95 22.02
C ILE A 58 28.41 -4.97 23.16
N ALA A 59 27.49 -5.93 23.11
CA ALA A 59 27.51 -7.25 23.76
C ALA A 59 27.89 -7.32 25.25
N ASP A 60 26.90 -7.14 26.13
CA ASP A 60 26.64 -8.05 27.26
C ASP A 60 25.37 -7.58 27.99
N GLY A 61 24.28 -8.35 27.90
CA GLY A 61 22.99 -8.07 28.54
C GLY A 61 21.89 -7.81 27.52
N ALA A 62 21.04 -8.81 27.31
CA ALA A 62 19.85 -8.70 26.48
C ALA A 62 18.88 -7.65 27.04
N ASP A 63 18.84 -6.47 26.44
CA ASP A 63 17.58 -5.75 26.26
C ASP A 63 16.75 -6.58 25.26
N SER A 64 16.25 -7.72 25.70
CA SER A 64 15.40 -8.56 24.87
C SER A 64 14.15 -7.76 24.57
N PHE A 65 13.96 -7.39 23.30
CA PHE A 65 12.66 -6.91 22.85
C PHE A 65 11.57 -7.86 23.36
N PRO A 66 10.43 -7.36 23.89
CA PRO A 66 9.36 -8.23 24.32
C PRO A 66 8.99 -9.21 23.19
N PRO A 67 8.72 -10.49 23.50
CA PRO A 67 8.37 -11.44 22.46
C PRO A 67 7.09 -11.01 21.76
N VAL A 68 7.14 -10.97 20.43
CA VAL A 68 6.01 -10.70 19.57
C VAL A 68 5.57 -12.02 18.95
N HIS A 69 4.28 -12.31 19.10
CA HIS A 69 3.65 -13.46 18.47
C HIS A 69 2.52 -12.98 17.57
N VAL A 70 2.55 -13.42 16.32
CA VAL A 70 1.58 -13.02 15.28
C VAL A 70 0.85 -14.26 14.80
N ASP A 71 -0.46 -14.27 15.03
CA ASP A 71 -1.34 -15.27 14.45
C ASP A 71 -1.60 -14.96 12.98
N VAL A 72 -1.44 -15.96 12.11
CA VAL A 72 -1.59 -15.82 10.65
C VAL A 72 -2.84 -16.53 10.16
N TYR A 73 -3.72 -15.76 9.50
CA TYR A 73 -4.87 -16.25 8.74
C TYR A 73 -4.51 -16.19 7.25
N ALA A 74 -4.24 -17.34 6.65
CA ALA A 74 -3.87 -17.43 5.24
C ALA A 74 -5.12 -17.64 4.38
N ASN A 75 -5.27 -16.81 3.34
CA ASN A 75 -6.32 -16.86 2.34
C ASN A 75 -5.68 -17.12 0.97
N ILE A 76 -5.77 -18.34 0.47
CA ILE A 76 -5.27 -18.72 -0.85
C ILE A 76 -6.40 -18.52 -1.87
N VAL A 77 -6.21 -17.60 -2.81
CA VAL A 77 -7.21 -17.21 -3.79
C VAL A 77 -6.77 -17.65 -5.18
N SER A 78 -7.64 -18.39 -5.87
CA SER A 78 -7.35 -18.95 -7.19
C SER A 78 -8.52 -18.74 -8.14
N SER A 79 -8.22 -18.66 -9.43
CA SER A 79 -9.23 -18.64 -10.48
C SER A 79 -9.95 -20.00 -10.55
N SER A 80 -11.18 -20.00 -11.05
CA SER A 80 -12.05 -21.17 -11.19
C SER A 80 -11.43 -22.31 -12.02
N ASN A 81 -10.64 -21.96 -13.04
CA ASN A 81 -9.93 -22.92 -13.90
C ASN A 81 -8.42 -23.00 -13.62
N SER A 82 -7.99 -22.50 -12.45
CA SER A 82 -6.57 -22.48 -12.10
C SER A 82 -5.98 -23.89 -12.04
N THR A 83 -4.77 -24.04 -12.56
CA THR A 83 -3.92 -25.21 -12.33
C THR A 83 -2.83 -24.92 -11.29
N GLU A 84 -2.77 -23.68 -10.79
CA GLU A 84 -1.71 -23.14 -9.96
C GLU A 84 -2.07 -23.26 -8.47
N HIS A 85 -2.17 -24.48 -7.97
CA HIS A 85 -2.56 -24.71 -6.59
C HIS A 85 -1.35 -24.71 -5.64
N LEU A 86 -1.27 -23.71 -4.78
CA LEU A 86 -0.30 -23.72 -3.68
C LEU A 86 -0.58 -24.89 -2.73
N SER A 87 0.42 -25.73 -2.51
CA SER A 87 0.34 -26.82 -1.53
C SER A 87 0.39 -26.26 -0.09
N LEU A 88 -0.24 -26.95 0.86
CA LEU A 88 -0.14 -26.56 2.27
C LEU A 88 1.31 -26.62 2.76
N GLY A 89 2.09 -27.62 2.33
CA GLY A 89 3.51 -27.72 2.69
C GLY A 89 4.36 -26.55 2.19
N ALA A 90 4.07 -26.01 1.00
CA ALA A 90 4.75 -24.80 0.50
C ALA A 90 4.39 -23.57 1.35
N LEU A 91 3.12 -23.41 1.73
CA LEU A 91 2.69 -22.33 2.64
C LEU A 91 3.33 -22.45 4.02
N GLU A 92 3.34 -23.65 4.62
CA GLU A 92 3.98 -23.89 5.91
C GLU A 92 5.50 -23.64 5.85
N ASN A 93 6.15 -24.07 4.77
CA ASN A 93 7.57 -23.77 4.54
C ASN A 93 7.83 -22.26 4.42
N GLN A 94 6.94 -21.51 3.77
CA GLN A 94 7.04 -20.05 3.73
C GLN A 94 6.96 -19.41 5.12
N ILE A 95 6.08 -19.91 6.01
CA ILE A 95 6.01 -19.45 7.40
C ILE A 95 7.26 -19.84 8.20
N GLN A 96 7.86 -21.00 7.92
CA GLN A 96 9.15 -21.40 8.53
C GLN A 96 10.29 -20.48 8.09
N ILE A 97 10.34 -20.10 6.81
CA ILE A 97 11.32 -19.13 6.28
C ILE A 97 11.16 -17.78 6.98
N VAL A 98 9.93 -17.27 7.10
CA VAL A 98 9.65 -16.03 7.85
C VAL A 98 10.16 -16.17 9.29
N ASN A 99 9.77 -17.23 10.01
CA ASN A 99 10.22 -17.45 11.39
C ASN A 99 11.75 -17.57 11.52
N HIS A 100 12.44 -18.17 10.56
CA HIS A 100 13.90 -18.25 10.55
C HIS A 100 14.53 -16.87 10.61
N TRP A 101 14.09 -15.95 9.75
CA TRP A 101 14.64 -14.61 9.66
C TRP A 101 14.17 -13.68 10.77
N PHE A 102 12.94 -13.83 11.27
CA PHE A 102 12.39 -13.00 12.36
C PHE A 102 12.79 -13.46 13.77
N ARG A 103 13.26 -14.71 13.95
CA ARG A 103 13.64 -15.25 15.26
C ARG A 103 14.68 -14.41 16.02
N PRO A 104 15.78 -13.91 15.41
CA PRO A 104 16.76 -13.07 16.12
C PRO A 104 16.16 -11.76 16.67
N MET A 105 15.01 -11.33 16.13
CA MET A 105 14.29 -10.12 16.55
C MET A 105 13.23 -10.39 17.62
N ASN A 106 13.12 -11.63 18.12
CA ASN A 106 12.07 -12.06 19.05
C ASN A 106 10.64 -11.89 18.51
N ILE A 107 10.47 -12.05 17.19
CA ILE A 107 9.18 -12.03 16.49
C ILE A 107 8.92 -13.43 15.93
N SER A 108 7.70 -13.94 16.11
CA SER A 108 7.28 -15.26 15.66
C SER A 108 5.88 -15.24 15.04
N PHE A 109 5.63 -16.17 14.13
CA PHE A 109 4.40 -16.31 13.37
C PHE A 109 3.85 -17.72 13.46
N SER A 110 2.55 -17.86 13.69
CA SER A 110 1.86 -19.14 13.72
C SER A 110 0.69 -19.16 12.75
N LEU A 111 0.71 -20.12 11.82
CA LEU A 111 -0.41 -20.34 10.91
C LEU A 111 -1.59 -20.94 11.68
N LEU A 112 -2.65 -20.17 11.88
CA LEU A 112 -3.85 -20.61 12.61
C LEU A 112 -4.88 -21.24 11.68
N GLU A 113 -5.11 -20.60 10.53
CA GLU A 113 -6.11 -21.04 9.57
C GLU A 113 -5.59 -20.86 8.14
N THR A 114 -5.98 -21.81 7.27
CA THR A 114 -5.83 -21.66 5.83
C THR A 114 -7.20 -21.81 5.17
N LYS A 115 -7.63 -20.76 4.50
CA LYS A 115 -8.87 -20.71 3.70
C LYS A 115 -8.51 -20.71 2.22
N ARG A 116 -9.23 -21.52 1.43
CA ARG A 116 -9.15 -21.49 -0.04
C ARG A 116 -10.38 -20.79 -0.61
N ILE A 117 -10.17 -19.87 -1.53
CA ILE A 117 -11.20 -19.02 -2.14
C ILE A 117 -11.08 -19.16 -3.65
N VAL A 118 -12.21 -19.41 -4.31
CA VAL A 118 -12.28 -19.44 -5.77
C VAL A 118 -12.99 -18.18 -6.26
N ASP A 119 -12.22 -17.29 -6.88
CA ASP A 119 -12.74 -16.03 -7.44
C ASP A 119 -11.79 -15.49 -8.51
N ASP A 120 -12.26 -15.44 -9.76
CA ASP A 120 -11.45 -15.08 -10.93
C ASP A 120 -10.90 -13.65 -10.89
N SER A 121 -11.63 -12.71 -10.25
CA SER A 121 -11.18 -11.32 -10.15
C SER A 121 -10.14 -11.18 -9.04
N TRP A 122 -10.44 -11.69 -7.85
CA TRP A 122 -9.51 -11.58 -6.72
C TRP A 122 -8.21 -12.34 -6.94
N ALA A 123 -8.24 -13.48 -7.62
CA ALA A 123 -7.03 -14.24 -7.96
C ALA A 123 -6.04 -13.45 -8.83
N MET A 124 -6.54 -12.45 -9.55
CA MET A 124 -5.77 -11.58 -10.46
C MET A 124 -5.39 -10.22 -9.82
N GLY A 125 -5.69 -10.05 -8.53
CA GLY A 125 -5.44 -8.81 -7.78
C GLY A 125 -6.49 -7.71 -8.02
N ASP A 126 -7.50 -7.96 -8.85
CA ASP A 126 -8.62 -7.04 -9.03
C ASP A 126 -9.49 -7.03 -7.76
N ASP A 127 -10.09 -5.88 -7.42
CA ASP A 127 -11.01 -5.78 -6.27
C ASP A 127 -10.39 -6.18 -4.91
N SER A 128 -9.06 -6.02 -4.78
CA SER A 128 -8.28 -6.48 -3.62
C SER A 128 -8.74 -5.91 -2.27
N PHE A 129 -9.20 -4.66 -2.20
CA PHE A 129 -9.74 -4.12 -0.94
C PHE A 129 -10.95 -4.91 -0.45
N ASN A 130 -11.84 -5.30 -1.36
CA ASN A 130 -13.03 -6.06 -1.01
C ASN A 130 -12.69 -7.50 -0.67
N MET A 131 -11.71 -8.09 -1.35
CA MET A 131 -11.13 -9.37 -0.97
C MET A 131 -10.68 -9.36 0.48
N VAL A 132 -9.87 -8.36 0.87
CA VAL A 132 -9.38 -8.24 2.25
C VAL A 132 -10.54 -8.02 3.20
N ILE A 133 -11.44 -7.06 2.94
CA ILE A 133 -12.56 -6.73 3.84
C ILE A 133 -13.46 -7.94 4.11
N HIS A 134 -13.81 -8.70 3.06
CA HIS A 134 -14.72 -9.85 3.17
C HIS A 134 -14.10 -11.03 3.91
N ASN A 135 -12.77 -11.15 3.91
CA ASN A 135 -12.06 -12.31 4.44
C ASN A 135 -11.13 -12.00 5.62
N HIS A 136 -11.09 -10.75 6.09
CA HIS A 136 -10.28 -10.36 7.23
C HIS A 136 -10.79 -11.00 8.52
N GLN A 137 -9.89 -11.70 9.22
CA GLN A 137 -10.13 -12.38 10.49
C GLN A 137 -9.21 -11.84 11.60
N GLY A 138 -9.53 -12.15 12.85
CA GLY A 138 -8.73 -11.76 14.01
C GLY A 138 -8.79 -10.26 14.34
N THR A 139 -7.68 -9.74 14.84
CA THR A 139 -7.57 -8.38 15.40
C THR A 139 -6.40 -7.62 14.79
N SER A 140 -6.11 -6.40 15.26
CA SER A 140 -4.91 -5.63 14.89
C SER A 140 -3.57 -6.35 15.14
N ALA A 141 -3.57 -7.39 15.99
CA ALA A 141 -2.41 -8.22 16.29
C ALA A 141 -2.29 -9.46 15.38
N SER A 142 -3.29 -9.73 14.54
CA SER A 142 -3.31 -10.88 13.63
C SER A 142 -2.93 -10.45 12.22
N LEU A 143 -2.17 -11.29 11.52
CA LEU A 143 -1.83 -11.11 10.12
C LEU A 143 -2.86 -11.81 9.24
N ASN A 144 -3.48 -11.07 8.33
CA ASN A 144 -4.24 -11.65 7.22
C ASN A 144 -3.35 -11.68 5.98
N LEU A 145 -2.94 -12.87 5.56
CA LEU A 145 -2.09 -13.09 4.39
C LEU A 145 -2.95 -13.61 3.24
N PHE A 146 -3.01 -12.87 2.13
CA PHE A 146 -3.69 -13.26 0.91
C PHE A 146 -2.65 -13.69 -0.11
N VAL A 147 -2.77 -14.92 -0.63
CA VAL A 147 -1.95 -15.40 -1.73
C VAL A 147 -2.81 -15.44 -2.98
N ILE A 148 -2.42 -14.69 -4.01
CA ILE A 148 -3.13 -14.58 -5.28
C ILE A 148 -2.24 -15.05 -6.43
N GLU A 149 -2.80 -15.38 -7.59
CA GLU A 149 -2.03 -15.93 -8.73
C GLU A 149 -1.08 -14.88 -9.31
N THR A 150 -1.58 -13.66 -9.51
CA THR A 150 -0.81 -12.53 -10.01
C THR A 150 -1.50 -11.22 -9.71
N ILE A 151 -0.78 -10.11 -9.84
CA ILE A 151 -1.34 -8.76 -9.89
C ILE A 151 -1.26 -8.31 -11.34
N ARG A 152 -2.41 -8.11 -12.00
CA ARG A 152 -2.42 -7.61 -13.38
C ARG A 152 -1.86 -6.20 -13.47
N ASP A 153 -1.19 -5.90 -14.58
CA ASP A 153 -0.69 -4.56 -14.92
C ASP A 153 0.39 -3.98 -13.97
N ALA A 154 1.06 -4.82 -13.17
CA ALA A 154 2.21 -4.42 -12.38
C ALA A 154 3.23 -5.56 -12.17
N ASP A 155 4.52 -5.22 -12.16
CA ASP A 155 5.61 -6.12 -11.75
C ASP A 155 5.69 -6.32 -10.22
N LEU A 156 4.59 -6.04 -9.50
CA LEU A 156 4.50 -6.20 -8.06
C LEU A 156 4.56 -7.68 -7.67
N VAL A 157 5.29 -7.96 -6.59
CA VAL A 157 5.48 -9.30 -6.02
C VAL A 157 4.64 -9.48 -4.75
N GLY A 158 4.28 -8.38 -4.10
CA GLY A 158 3.43 -8.36 -2.93
C GLY A 158 3.16 -6.92 -2.49
N ILE A 159 2.42 -6.82 -1.40
CA ILE A 159 2.09 -5.59 -0.69
C ILE A 159 1.66 -5.93 0.74
N CYS A 160 2.04 -5.12 1.72
CA CYS A 160 1.34 -5.04 3.01
C CYS A 160 0.89 -3.62 3.34
N THR A 161 -0.13 -3.51 4.19
CA THR A 161 -0.51 -2.26 4.86
C THR A 161 0.54 -1.85 5.89
N TYR A 162 0.76 -0.54 6.07
CA TYR A 162 1.49 -0.01 7.22
C TYR A 162 0.68 -0.17 8.52
N PRO A 163 1.33 -0.23 9.70
CA PRO A 163 0.65 -0.46 10.96
C PRO A 163 -0.32 0.65 11.36
N SER A 164 -0.17 1.87 10.85
CA SER A 164 -1.15 2.95 11.06
C SER A 164 -2.51 2.68 10.39
N ALA A 165 -2.59 1.75 9.43
CA ALA A 165 -3.85 1.37 8.81
C ALA A 165 -4.89 0.88 9.83
N VAL A 166 -4.45 0.28 10.94
CA VAL A 166 -5.35 -0.21 12.00
C VAL A 166 -6.10 0.91 12.74
N GLU A 167 -5.68 2.17 12.59
CA GLU A 167 -6.36 3.32 13.23
C GLU A 167 -7.55 3.83 12.43
N HIS A 168 -7.54 3.68 11.10
CA HIS A 168 -8.51 4.33 10.21
C HIS A 168 -9.14 3.39 9.17
N ALA A 169 -8.50 2.25 8.91
CA ALA A 169 -8.89 1.31 7.88
C ALA A 169 -8.61 -0.14 8.34
N SER A 170 -8.86 -0.44 9.63
CA SER A 170 -8.48 -1.72 10.23
C SER A 170 -9.00 -2.97 9.49
N LYS A 171 -10.14 -2.89 8.80
CA LYS A 171 -10.69 -4.02 8.04
C LYS A 171 -9.99 -4.30 6.71
N VAL A 172 -9.08 -3.43 6.26
CA VAL A 172 -8.21 -3.68 5.11
C VAL A 172 -6.76 -3.99 5.50
N ASP A 173 -6.45 -4.12 6.79
CA ASP A 173 -5.09 -4.47 7.23
C ASP A 173 -4.73 -5.90 6.83
N GLY A 174 -3.52 -6.08 6.32
CA GLY A 174 -3.03 -7.37 5.86
C GLY A 174 -2.03 -7.24 4.73
N CYS A 175 -1.74 -8.39 4.12
CA CYS A 175 -0.77 -8.51 3.06
C CYS A 175 -1.35 -9.29 1.90
N VAL A 176 -1.07 -8.86 0.67
CA VAL A 176 -1.37 -9.59 -0.56
C VAL A 176 -0.03 -9.96 -1.20
N LEU A 177 0.19 -11.25 -1.45
CA LEU A 177 1.43 -11.80 -1.97
C LEU A 177 1.14 -12.56 -3.26
N VAL A 178 2.00 -12.40 -4.25
CA VAL A 178 1.87 -13.15 -5.50
C VAL A 178 2.45 -14.56 -5.35
N LEU A 179 1.69 -15.56 -5.81
CA LEU A 179 1.94 -16.98 -5.66
C LEU A 179 3.37 -17.37 -6.08
N ARG A 180 3.86 -16.84 -7.21
CA ARG A 180 5.19 -17.16 -7.75
C ARG A 180 6.35 -16.84 -6.81
N THR A 181 6.14 -16.02 -5.78
CA THR A 181 7.21 -15.61 -4.85
C THR A 181 7.41 -16.62 -3.72
N ILE A 182 6.52 -17.61 -3.60
CA ILE A 182 6.54 -18.61 -2.54
C ILE A 182 7.38 -19.82 -3.00
N PRO A 183 8.43 -20.21 -2.25
CA PRO A 183 9.19 -21.41 -2.54
C PRO A 183 8.31 -22.66 -2.53
N GLY A 184 8.33 -23.42 -3.63
CA GLY A 184 7.46 -24.57 -3.82
C GLY A 184 6.09 -24.24 -4.41
N ALA A 185 5.89 -23.01 -4.92
CA ALA A 185 4.79 -22.71 -5.82
C ALA A 185 4.89 -23.55 -7.12
N PRO A 186 3.76 -23.80 -7.80
CA PRO A 186 3.75 -24.57 -9.04
C PRO A 186 4.63 -23.94 -10.12
N GLU A 187 5.40 -24.75 -10.87
CA GLU A 187 6.23 -24.26 -11.99
C GLU A 187 5.41 -23.61 -13.11
N SER A 188 4.11 -23.91 -13.19
CA SER A 188 3.20 -23.28 -14.14
C SER A 188 2.86 -21.82 -13.79
N ALA A 189 3.12 -21.37 -12.55
CA ALA A 189 2.83 -20.01 -12.14
C ALA A 189 3.67 -19.01 -12.94
N PRO A 190 3.06 -18.01 -13.61
CA PRO A 190 3.77 -17.07 -14.46
C PRO A 190 4.92 -16.35 -13.73
N GLY A 191 6.14 -16.51 -14.24
CA GLY A 191 7.33 -15.88 -13.67
C GLY A 191 7.89 -16.57 -12.42
N TYR A 192 7.45 -17.78 -12.09
CA TYR A 192 8.09 -18.61 -11.07
C TYR A 192 9.50 -19.04 -11.53
N ASP A 193 10.43 -18.95 -10.59
CA ASP A 193 11.81 -19.43 -10.70
C ASP A 193 12.27 -19.79 -9.29
N ALA A 194 12.59 -21.06 -9.07
CA ALA A 194 12.93 -21.61 -7.75
C ALA A 194 14.27 -21.08 -7.18
N VAL A 195 15.14 -20.52 -8.02
CA VAL A 195 16.42 -19.94 -7.60
C VAL A 195 16.22 -18.48 -7.20
N ARG A 196 15.39 -17.76 -7.96
CA ARG A 196 15.06 -16.35 -7.72
C ARG A 196 14.19 -16.15 -6.49
N TRP A 197 13.17 -16.98 -6.30
CA TRP A 197 12.19 -16.84 -5.23
C TRP A 197 12.54 -17.75 -4.05
N GLN A 198 13.15 -17.15 -3.04
CA GLN A 198 13.62 -17.77 -1.79
C GLN A 198 12.66 -17.48 -0.61
N GLY A 199 11.49 -16.89 -0.88
CA GLY A 199 10.47 -16.55 0.11
C GLY A 199 10.76 -15.26 0.88
N LYS A 200 11.71 -14.44 0.39
CA LYS A 200 12.10 -13.18 1.03
C LYS A 200 11.22 -12.00 0.61
N ALA A 201 10.42 -12.13 -0.45
CA ALA A 201 9.35 -11.18 -0.77
C ALA A 201 8.42 -10.98 0.42
N LEU A 202 7.90 -12.05 1.04
CA LEU A 202 7.04 -11.90 2.21
C LEU A 202 7.75 -11.25 3.41
N ILE A 203 9.06 -11.44 3.56
CA ILE A 203 9.84 -10.80 4.63
C ILE A 203 9.91 -9.29 4.42
N HIS A 204 10.13 -8.85 3.18
CA HIS A 204 10.07 -7.43 2.78
C HIS A 204 8.70 -6.84 3.11
N GLU A 205 7.63 -7.51 2.67
CA GLU A 205 6.27 -7.07 2.90
C GLU A 205 5.93 -6.99 4.40
N LEU A 206 6.34 -7.98 5.18
CA LEU A 206 6.18 -7.95 6.64
C LEU A 206 6.96 -6.78 7.27
N GLY A 207 8.09 -6.38 6.70
CA GLY A 207 8.78 -5.14 7.09
C GLY A 207 7.86 -3.93 7.00
N HIS A 208 7.11 -3.76 5.91
CA HIS A 208 6.08 -2.72 5.78
C HIS A 208 4.95 -2.87 6.79
N TRP A 209 4.50 -4.11 7.05
CA TRP A 209 3.46 -4.39 8.04
C TRP A 209 3.85 -4.02 9.48
N PHE A 210 5.16 -4.07 9.79
CA PHE A 210 5.78 -3.54 11.01
C PHE A 210 6.23 -2.07 10.90
N GLY A 211 5.99 -1.41 9.78
CA GLY A 211 6.16 0.02 9.57
C GLY A 211 7.57 0.46 9.18
N LEU A 212 8.32 -0.42 8.53
CA LEU A 212 9.55 -0.07 7.82
C LEU A 212 9.23 0.46 6.42
N LYS A 213 10.07 1.36 5.94
CA LYS A 213 10.07 1.83 4.54
C LYS A 213 11.20 1.16 3.79
N GLU A 214 11.17 1.25 2.47
CA GLU A 214 12.28 0.86 1.63
C GLU A 214 13.52 1.71 1.97
N THR A 215 14.70 1.10 1.92
CA THR A 215 15.96 1.75 2.37
C THR A 215 16.30 3.01 1.57
N PHE A 216 15.85 3.09 0.32
CA PHE A 216 16.10 4.20 -0.60
C PHE A 216 15.00 5.27 -0.55
N ARG A 217 14.00 5.15 0.34
CA ARG A 217 12.83 6.04 0.35
C ARG A 217 13.18 7.50 0.62
N GLY A 218 14.25 7.73 1.38
CA GLY A 218 14.82 9.05 1.63
C GLY A 218 15.83 9.52 0.58
N GLY A 219 16.14 8.68 -0.42
CA GLY A 219 17.23 8.92 -1.36
C GLY A 219 18.55 9.23 -0.66
N CYS A 220 19.37 10.08 -1.28
CA CYS A 220 20.61 10.53 -0.65
C CYS A 220 20.42 11.52 0.51
N ASP A 221 19.19 11.85 0.94
CA ASP A 221 18.97 12.58 2.19
C ASP A 221 18.92 11.66 3.42
N GLY A 222 18.74 10.35 3.20
CA GLY A 222 18.56 9.34 4.25
C GLY A 222 17.10 9.19 4.69
N ASP A 223 16.76 8.05 5.29
CA ASP A 223 15.41 7.73 5.77
C ASP A 223 15.22 8.06 7.27
N ASP A 224 14.12 7.59 7.86
CA ASP A 224 13.82 7.77 9.28
C ASP A 224 14.41 6.68 10.21
N VAL A 225 15.42 5.95 9.75
CA VAL A 225 16.19 4.94 10.49
C VAL A 225 17.70 5.20 10.30
N GLU A 226 18.31 5.88 11.28
CA GLU A 226 19.67 6.43 11.19
C GLU A 226 20.78 5.42 10.82
N ASP A 227 20.63 4.15 11.16
CA ASP A 227 21.63 3.10 10.88
C ASP A 227 21.43 2.38 9.53
N VAL A 228 20.52 2.87 8.69
CA VAL A 228 20.38 2.48 7.28
C VAL A 228 21.11 3.52 6.42
N PRO A 229 22.17 3.15 5.69
CA PRO A 229 22.86 4.07 4.78
C PRO A 229 21.91 4.65 3.73
N ALA A 230 22.10 5.94 3.41
CA ALA A 230 21.35 6.62 2.37
C ALA A 230 21.68 6.01 0.99
N SER A 231 20.66 5.68 0.21
CA SER A 231 20.85 5.00 -1.07
C SER A 231 19.77 5.38 -2.09
N LEU A 232 20.02 5.09 -3.36
CA LEU A 232 19.03 5.09 -4.44
C LEU A 232 18.50 3.67 -4.69
N PRO A 233 17.37 3.51 -5.41
CA PRO A 233 16.86 2.19 -5.77
C PRO A 233 17.88 1.41 -6.61
N SER A 234 18.11 0.14 -6.29
CA SER A 234 18.96 -0.75 -7.07
C SER A 234 18.35 -2.15 -7.19
N HIS A 235 18.81 -2.90 -8.19
CA HIS A 235 18.37 -4.27 -8.52
C HIS A 235 19.58 -5.19 -8.69
N GLY A 236 19.36 -6.51 -8.67
CA GLY A 236 20.46 -7.47 -8.74
C GLY A 236 21.26 -7.54 -7.43
N CYS A 237 22.52 -7.99 -7.53
CA CYS A 237 23.47 -8.09 -6.41
C CYS A 237 24.74 -7.24 -6.62
N PRO A 238 24.64 -5.90 -6.72
CA PRO A 238 25.78 -5.05 -7.05
C PRO A 238 26.69 -4.84 -5.82
N VAL A 239 27.61 -5.77 -5.58
CA VAL A 239 28.57 -5.68 -4.46
C VAL A 239 29.43 -4.43 -4.58
N GLY A 240 29.52 -3.66 -3.49
CA GLY A 240 30.30 -2.43 -3.43
C GLY A 240 29.61 -1.21 -4.03
N LEU A 241 28.30 -1.27 -4.28
CA LEU A 241 27.52 -0.13 -4.75
C LEU A 241 27.51 1.00 -3.71
N ASP A 242 27.79 2.21 -4.19
CA ASP A 242 27.68 3.45 -3.44
C ASP A 242 27.02 4.49 -4.36
N SER A 243 25.71 4.62 -4.23
CA SER A 243 24.89 5.54 -5.02
C SER A 243 24.88 6.96 -4.43
N CYS A 244 25.33 7.12 -3.18
CA CYS A 244 25.36 8.37 -2.44
C CYS A 244 26.76 8.62 -1.84
N PRO A 245 27.79 8.87 -2.67
CA PRO A 245 29.20 8.88 -2.24
C PRO A 245 29.56 10.01 -1.26
N ASP A 246 28.72 11.05 -1.18
CA ASP A 246 28.87 12.14 -0.21
C ASP A 246 28.26 11.80 1.17
N LYS A 247 27.70 10.59 1.33
CA LYS A 247 27.11 10.07 2.57
C LYS A 247 27.94 8.90 3.11
N PRO A 248 27.87 8.64 4.43
CA PRO A 248 28.57 7.50 5.01
C PRO A 248 27.90 6.17 4.67
N GLY A 249 28.71 5.16 4.35
CA GLY A 249 28.27 3.78 4.13
C GLY A 249 28.16 3.40 2.65
N LEU A 250 27.95 2.11 2.39
CA LEU A 250 27.60 1.59 1.07
C LEU A 250 26.08 1.37 1.01
N ASP A 251 25.53 1.26 -0.19
CA ASP A 251 24.13 0.93 -0.40
C ASP A 251 23.78 -0.37 0.36
N PRO A 252 22.66 -0.41 1.10
CA PRO A 252 22.28 -1.56 1.93
C PRO A 252 21.67 -2.70 1.10
N ILE A 253 22.42 -3.23 0.12
CA ILE A 253 21.96 -4.24 -0.85
C ILE A 253 21.53 -5.58 -0.20
N HIS A 254 22.01 -5.83 1.03
CA HIS A 254 21.70 -7.02 1.81
C HIS A 254 20.48 -6.87 2.72
N ASN A 255 19.92 -5.66 2.80
CA ASN A 255 18.76 -5.37 3.64
C ASN A 255 17.48 -5.92 3.01
N PHE A 256 16.60 -6.53 3.81
CA PHE A 256 15.31 -7.03 3.30
C PHE A 256 14.45 -5.94 2.67
N MET A 257 14.57 -4.67 3.11
CA MET A 257 13.81 -3.53 2.61
C MET A 257 14.38 -2.90 1.33
N SER A 258 15.38 -3.51 0.68
CA SER A 258 15.88 -3.08 -0.63
C SER A 258 15.07 -3.71 -1.78
N TYR A 259 15.31 -3.28 -3.03
CA TYR A 259 14.76 -3.90 -4.25
C TYR A 259 15.73 -4.90 -4.92
N ASN A 260 16.84 -5.21 -4.25
CA ASN A 260 17.82 -6.18 -4.72
C ASN A 260 17.26 -7.61 -4.72
N ASP A 261 17.97 -8.50 -5.42
CA ASP A 261 17.57 -9.89 -5.54
C ASP A 261 17.52 -10.59 -4.17
N GLU A 262 16.59 -11.54 -4.03
CA GLU A 262 16.42 -12.27 -2.78
C GLU A 262 17.69 -13.00 -2.34
N SER A 263 18.53 -13.45 -3.28
CA SER A 263 19.82 -14.09 -2.99
C SER A 263 20.79 -13.21 -2.20
N CYS A 264 20.66 -11.89 -2.27
CA CYS A 264 21.52 -10.93 -1.58
C CYS A 264 21.00 -10.57 -0.19
N LYS A 265 19.68 -10.67 0.02
CA LYS A 265 19.00 -10.17 1.22
C LYS A 265 19.13 -11.14 2.39
N HIS A 266 19.53 -10.64 3.55
CA HIS A 266 19.69 -11.45 4.76
C HIS A 266 19.59 -10.69 6.08
N GLU A 267 19.30 -9.38 6.08
CA GLU A 267 19.31 -8.60 7.33
C GLU A 267 18.28 -7.48 7.40
N PHE A 268 17.94 -7.11 8.65
CA PHE A 268 17.42 -5.81 9.03
C PHE A 268 18.46 -5.13 9.93
N SER A 269 18.55 -3.80 9.91
CA SER A 269 19.42 -3.06 10.82
C SER A 269 18.88 -3.08 12.26
N PRO A 270 19.72 -2.91 13.29
CA PRO A 270 19.26 -2.73 14.68
C PRO A 270 18.17 -1.67 14.85
N GLY A 271 18.28 -0.53 14.16
CA GLY A 271 17.30 0.55 14.17
C GLY A 271 15.97 0.14 13.54
N GLN A 272 16.00 -0.63 12.45
CA GLN A 272 14.80 -1.22 11.85
C GLN A 272 14.10 -2.16 12.84
N ILE A 273 14.85 -3.05 13.52
CA ILE A 273 14.30 -3.98 14.51
C ILE A 273 13.63 -3.21 15.66
N TRP A 274 14.29 -2.18 16.19
CA TRP A 274 13.73 -1.33 17.24
C TRP A 274 12.42 -0.68 16.79
N ARG A 275 12.39 -0.15 15.55
CA ARG A 275 11.20 0.47 14.98
C ARG A 275 10.04 -0.52 14.82
N MET A 276 10.31 -1.76 14.38
CA MET A 276 9.28 -2.80 14.28
C MET A 276 8.58 -3.02 15.63
N HIS A 277 9.35 -3.13 16.71
CA HIS A 277 8.81 -3.31 18.07
C HIS A 277 8.05 -2.08 18.57
N GLN A 278 8.55 -0.86 18.32
CA GLN A 278 7.82 0.37 18.67
C GLN A 278 6.46 0.44 17.97
N ASN A 279 6.42 0.15 16.66
CA ASN A 279 5.18 0.16 15.90
C ASN A 279 4.23 -0.95 16.33
N TRP A 280 4.75 -2.14 16.65
CA TRP A 280 3.95 -3.21 17.24
C TRP A 280 3.25 -2.75 18.53
N HIS A 281 4.01 -2.18 19.47
CA HIS A 281 3.47 -1.69 20.73
C HIS A 281 2.49 -0.52 20.57
N LYS A 282 2.72 0.35 19.58
CA LYS A 282 1.86 1.49 19.32
C LYS A 282 0.52 1.10 18.71
N TYR A 283 0.53 0.21 17.72
CA TYR A 283 -0.63 -0.03 16.85
C TYR A 283 -1.27 -1.39 17.01
N ARG A 284 -0.49 -2.44 17.30
CA ARG A 284 -0.94 -3.83 17.12
C ARG A 284 -1.21 -4.57 18.43
N VAL A 285 -0.37 -4.35 19.45
CA VAL A 285 -0.42 -5.10 20.73
C VAL A 285 -1.76 -5.02 21.47
N GLN A 286 -2.57 -3.99 21.21
CA GLN A 286 -3.89 -3.84 21.83
C GLN A 286 -4.93 -4.84 21.30
N ALA A 287 -4.62 -5.62 20.25
CA ALA A 287 -5.48 -6.63 19.66
C ALA A 287 -6.92 -6.12 19.43
N ARG A 288 -7.04 -4.93 18.84
CA ARG A 288 -8.34 -4.29 18.58
C ARG A 288 -9.06 -5.05 17.46
N GLU A 289 -10.34 -5.33 17.66
CA GLU A 289 -11.18 -5.92 16.62
C GLU A 289 -11.22 -5.02 15.38
N ALA A 290 -11.03 -5.61 14.20
CA ALA A 290 -11.07 -4.88 12.95
C ALA A 290 -12.51 -4.51 12.56
N LYS A 291 -12.73 -3.23 12.27
CA LYS A 291 -14.04 -2.66 11.92
C LYS A 291 -13.99 -1.94 10.59
N LEU A 292 -15.08 -2.07 9.83
CA LEU A 292 -15.29 -1.28 8.63
C LEU A 292 -15.92 0.05 9.03
N GLU A 293 -15.08 1.06 9.22
CA GLU A 293 -15.49 2.40 9.64
C GLU A 293 -16.23 3.15 8.52
N LYS A 294 -17.11 4.09 8.91
CA LYS A 294 -17.75 4.98 7.94
C LYS A 294 -16.84 6.16 7.62
N LEU A 295 -16.86 6.62 6.36
CA LEU A 295 -16.22 7.87 5.99
C LEU A 295 -16.84 9.07 6.73
N PRO A 296 -16.05 10.08 7.11
CA PRO A 296 -16.56 11.27 7.78
C PRO A 296 -17.54 12.04 6.89
N LEU A 297 -18.46 12.78 7.51
CA LEU A 297 -19.34 13.69 6.76
C LEU A 297 -18.59 15.00 6.51
N LEU A 298 -18.36 15.31 5.24
CA LEU A 298 -17.63 16.47 4.76
C LEU A 298 -18.52 17.72 4.76
N LYS A 299 -17.89 18.86 5.01
CA LYS A 299 -18.48 20.18 4.80
C LYS A 299 -18.13 20.68 3.40
N PRO A 300 -18.95 21.58 2.79
CA PRO A 300 -18.59 22.23 1.55
C PRO A 300 -17.21 22.87 1.67
N PHE A 301 -16.32 22.54 0.73
CA PHE A 301 -15.00 23.13 0.61
C PHE A 301 -15.04 24.38 -0.27
N LEU A 302 -15.73 24.31 -1.42
CA LEU A 302 -16.03 25.45 -2.28
C LEU A 302 -17.53 25.57 -2.52
N GLU A 303 -17.99 26.82 -2.58
CA GLU A 303 -19.36 27.19 -2.89
C GLU A 303 -19.36 28.35 -3.90
N GLU A 304 -20.24 28.27 -4.89
CA GLU A 304 -20.39 29.28 -5.95
C GLU A 304 -21.87 29.40 -6.31
N ALA A 305 -22.35 30.63 -6.50
CA ALA A 305 -23.75 30.87 -6.83
C ALA A 305 -24.15 30.18 -8.15
N GLY A 306 -25.21 29.39 -8.11
CA GLY A 306 -25.69 28.63 -9.29
C GLY A 306 -24.96 27.31 -9.56
N LYS A 307 -23.98 26.95 -8.73
CA LYS A 307 -23.28 25.65 -8.76
C LYS A 307 -23.63 24.80 -7.55
N LEU A 308 -23.40 23.49 -7.64
CA LEU A 308 -23.40 22.61 -6.49
C LEU A 308 -22.12 22.84 -5.64
N PRO A 309 -22.16 22.64 -4.32
CA PRO A 309 -20.95 22.71 -3.50
C PRO A 309 -19.96 21.61 -3.91
N PHE A 310 -18.66 21.87 -3.73
CA PHE A 310 -17.62 20.86 -3.87
C PHE A 310 -17.15 20.38 -2.50
N TYR A 311 -17.08 19.07 -2.32
CA TYR A 311 -16.62 18.41 -1.10
C TYR A 311 -15.24 17.79 -1.33
N GLU A 312 -14.25 18.24 -0.55
CA GLU A 312 -12.88 17.73 -0.61
C GLU A 312 -12.65 16.62 0.43
N ASN A 313 -11.98 15.55 0.02
CA ASN A 313 -11.53 14.48 0.92
C ASN A 313 -10.12 14.73 1.43
N TYR A 314 -9.74 14.02 2.49
CA TYR A 314 -8.36 13.99 2.95
C TYR A 314 -7.62 12.77 2.42
N GLU A 315 -6.33 12.94 2.17
CA GLU A 315 -5.40 11.89 1.74
C GLU A 315 -5.47 10.61 2.59
N LYS A 316 -5.57 10.77 3.91
CA LYS A 316 -5.69 9.66 4.88
C LYS A 316 -6.93 8.78 4.70
N ASP A 317 -7.97 9.31 4.04
CA ASP A 317 -9.25 8.61 3.85
C ASP A 317 -9.31 7.86 2.51
N SER A 318 -8.29 8.01 1.65
CA SER A 318 -8.23 7.43 0.30
C SER A 318 -8.58 5.95 0.26
N VAL A 319 -7.92 5.13 1.09
CA VAL A 319 -8.19 3.70 1.20
C VAL A 319 -9.66 3.40 1.48
N MET A 320 -10.27 4.12 2.42
CA MET A 320 -11.68 3.94 2.78
C MET A 320 -12.63 4.47 1.69
N ILE A 321 -12.23 5.48 0.94
CA ILE A 321 -12.98 5.96 -0.23
C ILE A 321 -13.05 4.87 -1.30
N PHE A 322 -11.93 4.24 -1.66
CA PHE A 322 -11.96 3.12 -2.61
C PHE A 322 -12.75 1.93 -2.06
N ALA A 323 -12.55 1.56 -0.79
CA ALA A 323 -13.25 0.44 -0.17
C ALA A 323 -14.79 0.60 -0.10
N LEU A 324 -15.28 1.83 0.09
CA LEU A 324 -16.71 2.08 0.31
C LEU A 324 -17.43 2.68 -0.89
N CYS A 325 -16.77 3.57 -1.63
CA CYS A 325 -17.38 4.37 -2.68
C CYS A 325 -17.12 3.83 -4.10
N ALA A 326 -16.06 3.05 -4.31
CA ALA A 326 -15.92 2.32 -5.55
C ALA A 326 -16.88 1.12 -5.56
N GLY A 327 -17.41 0.77 -6.74
CA GLY A 327 -18.17 -0.46 -6.91
C GLY A 327 -17.23 -1.66 -6.79
N ASP A 328 -17.66 -2.71 -6.10
CA ASP A 328 -16.96 -4.00 -6.13
C ASP A 328 -17.10 -4.67 -7.51
N ARG A 329 -16.51 -5.85 -7.68
CA ARG A 329 -16.57 -6.62 -8.94
C ARG A 329 -18.01 -7.00 -9.38
N HIS A 330 -18.98 -6.91 -8.48
CA HIS A 330 -20.42 -7.13 -8.75
C HIS A 330 -21.18 -5.81 -8.94
N GLY A 331 -20.49 -4.67 -8.96
CA GLY A 331 -21.08 -3.34 -9.07
C GLY A 331 -21.76 -2.85 -7.79
N VAL A 332 -21.55 -3.52 -6.66
CA VAL A 332 -22.13 -3.12 -5.37
C VAL A 332 -21.29 -2.01 -4.76
N VAL A 333 -21.95 -0.90 -4.41
CA VAL A 333 -21.34 0.27 -3.77
C VAL A 333 -21.90 0.39 -2.35
N ARG A 334 -21.02 0.47 -1.34
CA ARG A 334 -21.41 0.55 0.09
C ARG A 334 -21.77 1.95 0.54
N GLU A 335 -21.12 2.97 -0.02
CA GLU A 335 -21.35 4.38 0.28
C GLU A 335 -21.56 5.16 -1.00
N ARG A 336 -22.68 5.89 -1.07
CA ARG A 336 -23.09 6.65 -2.27
C ARG A 336 -23.24 8.15 -2.00
N ASP A 337 -23.22 8.58 -0.73
CA ASP A 337 -23.34 10.00 -0.39
C ASP A 337 -22.09 10.76 -0.82
N GLU A 338 -22.26 11.69 -1.75
CA GLU A 338 -21.20 12.59 -2.19
C GLU A 338 -20.52 13.32 -1.02
N ARG A 339 -21.25 13.63 0.05
CA ARG A 339 -20.70 14.31 1.22
C ARG A 339 -19.80 13.41 2.06
N ARG A 340 -19.66 12.13 1.72
CA ARG A 340 -18.73 11.19 2.35
C ARG A 340 -17.64 10.76 1.37
N CYS A 341 -18.03 10.43 0.15
CA CYS A 341 -17.09 10.06 -0.91
C CYS A 341 -16.28 11.25 -1.42
N GLY A 342 -16.80 12.46 -1.25
CA GLY A 342 -16.31 13.71 -1.83
C GLY A 342 -16.56 13.81 -3.33
N SER A 343 -16.58 15.04 -3.83
CA SER A 343 -17.10 15.38 -5.15
C SER A 343 -16.28 14.79 -6.29
N TYR A 344 -14.96 14.76 -6.15
CA TYR A 344 -14.08 14.17 -7.17
C TYR A 344 -14.36 12.68 -7.36
N TRP A 345 -14.30 11.91 -6.27
CA TRP A 345 -14.51 10.46 -6.31
C TRP A 345 -15.96 10.09 -6.65
N TYR A 346 -16.92 10.86 -6.17
CA TYR A 346 -18.32 10.70 -6.54
C TYR A 346 -18.53 10.81 -8.07
N CYS A 347 -17.93 11.80 -8.71
CA CYS A 347 -17.96 11.92 -10.16
C CYS A 347 -17.07 10.87 -10.87
N HIS A 348 -15.92 10.53 -10.30
CA HIS A 348 -14.99 9.58 -10.89
C HIS A 348 -15.54 8.15 -10.93
N PHE A 349 -16.12 7.68 -9.82
CA PHE A 349 -16.76 6.36 -9.73
C PHE A 349 -18.16 6.32 -10.36
N GLY A 350 -18.62 7.42 -10.96
CA GLY A 350 -19.90 7.45 -11.66
C GLY A 350 -21.12 7.33 -10.74
N LEU A 351 -21.00 7.66 -9.46
CA LEU A 351 -22.07 7.48 -8.48
C LEU A 351 -23.34 8.28 -8.85
N TYR A 352 -23.15 9.42 -9.51
CA TYR A 352 -24.22 10.27 -10.06
C TYR A 352 -25.13 9.58 -11.07
N LEU A 353 -24.67 8.50 -11.72
CA LEU A 353 -25.49 7.72 -12.64
C LEU A 353 -26.60 6.96 -11.90
N THR A 354 -26.36 6.64 -10.63
CA THR A 354 -27.30 5.87 -9.80
C THR A 354 -27.99 6.73 -8.74
N ASP A 355 -27.55 7.97 -8.50
CA ASP A 355 -28.24 8.91 -7.61
C ASP A 355 -29.56 9.39 -8.23
N ASP A 356 -30.68 9.10 -7.57
CA ASP A 356 -32.02 9.45 -8.03
C ASP A 356 -32.20 10.97 -8.28
N LYS A 357 -31.43 11.83 -7.60
CA LYS A 357 -31.49 13.29 -7.78
C LYS A 357 -30.82 13.76 -9.07
N PHE A 358 -29.84 13.00 -9.58
CA PHE A 358 -28.97 13.44 -10.67
C PHE A 358 -28.92 12.49 -11.85
N ARG A 359 -29.61 11.34 -11.77
CA ARG A 359 -29.66 10.34 -12.83
C ARG A 359 -30.09 10.98 -14.16
N GLY A 360 -29.26 10.80 -15.19
CA GLY A 360 -29.48 11.32 -16.54
C GLY A 360 -29.11 12.80 -16.73
N ARG A 361 -28.65 13.52 -15.69
CA ARG A 361 -28.28 14.93 -15.78
C ARG A 361 -26.89 15.18 -16.38
N TRP A 362 -25.97 14.25 -16.16
CA TRP A 362 -24.59 14.31 -16.65
C TRP A 362 -24.22 12.97 -17.29
N ARG A 363 -23.39 13.02 -18.32
CA ARG A 363 -22.98 11.83 -19.11
C ARG A 363 -21.60 11.33 -18.77
N ASN A 364 -20.72 12.20 -18.28
CA ASN A 364 -19.35 11.85 -17.94
C ASN A 364 -18.87 12.59 -16.67
N LYS A 365 -17.70 12.16 -16.18
CA LYS A 365 -17.02 12.73 -15.02
C LYS A 365 -16.86 14.25 -15.13
N GLY A 366 -16.44 14.76 -16.29
CA GLY A 366 -16.21 16.19 -16.49
C GLY A 366 -17.48 17.04 -16.39
N GLU A 367 -18.59 16.61 -17.02
CA GLU A 367 -19.91 17.25 -16.88
C GLU A 367 -20.38 17.25 -15.41
N CYS A 368 -20.17 16.13 -14.70
CA CYS A 368 -20.43 16.03 -13.26
C CYS A 368 -19.60 17.06 -12.47
N LEU A 369 -18.28 17.12 -12.68
CA LEU A 369 -17.41 18.03 -11.95
C LEU A 369 -17.71 19.50 -12.24
N ARG A 370 -17.90 19.89 -13.50
CA ARG A 370 -18.19 21.29 -13.88
C ARG A 370 -19.56 21.79 -13.38
N ALA A 371 -20.44 20.90 -12.92
CA ALA A 371 -21.68 21.28 -12.25
C ALA A 371 -21.47 21.75 -10.80
N ARG A 372 -20.28 21.53 -10.23
CA ARG A 372 -19.89 21.96 -8.89
C ARG A 372 -19.03 23.22 -8.92
N ALA A 373 -18.89 23.85 -7.77
CA ALA A 373 -17.98 24.97 -7.55
C ALA A 373 -16.53 24.46 -7.63
N LEU A 374 -15.77 24.94 -8.59
CA LEU A 374 -14.39 24.53 -8.82
C LEU A 374 -13.49 25.75 -8.87
N SER A 375 -12.28 25.64 -8.34
CA SER A 375 -11.24 26.64 -8.59
C SER A 375 -10.73 26.55 -10.04
N GLU A 376 -10.10 27.61 -10.53
CA GLU A 376 -9.48 27.60 -11.86
C GLU A 376 -8.44 26.49 -12.04
N GLY A 377 -7.71 26.15 -10.97
CA GLY A 377 -6.75 25.05 -10.98
C GLY A 377 -7.46 23.75 -11.30
N MET A 378 -8.44 23.38 -10.48
CA MET A 378 -9.20 22.14 -10.63
C MET A 378 -9.86 22.01 -12.01
N LEU A 379 -10.36 23.11 -12.58
CA LEU A 379 -10.92 23.10 -13.93
C LEU A 379 -9.88 22.70 -14.97
N LYS A 380 -8.67 23.25 -14.90
CA LYS A 380 -7.56 22.88 -15.80
C LYS A 380 -7.19 21.41 -15.67
N ASP A 381 -7.24 20.86 -14.46
CA ASP A 381 -6.92 19.45 -14.26
C ASP A 381 -8.00 18.52 -14.82
N VAL A 382 -9.27 18.90 -14.70
CA VAL A 382 -10.37 18.17 -15.36
C VAL A 382 -10.16 18.19 -16.88
N GLU A 383 -9.83 19.34 -17.45
CA GLU A 383 -9.56 19.48 -18.88
C GLU A 383 -8.35 18.64 -19.33
N LEU A 384 -7.27 18.64 -18.54
CA LEU A 384 -6.07 17.86 -18.82
C LEU A 384 -6.36 16.35 -18.76
N GLU A 385 -7.10 15.88 -17.75
CA GLU A 385 -7.49 14.47 -17.65
C GLU A 385 -8.33 14.02 -18.86
N GLU A 386 -9.26 14.87 -19.33
CA GLU A 386 -10.08 14.57 -20.51
C GLU A 386 -9.23 14.53 -21.80
N GLN A 387 -8.25 15.43 -21.94
CA GLN A 387 -7.32 15.43 -23.07
C GLN A 387 -6.50 14.13 -23.10
N VAL A 388 -5.90 13.75 -21.97
CA VAL A 388 -5.12 12.52 -21.85
C VAL A 388 -5.99 11.29 -22.20
N ALA A 389 -7.22 11.23 -21.69
CA ALA A 389 -8.14 10.12 -21.99
C ALA A 389 -8.47 10.03 -23.49
N ALA A 390 -8.69 11.18 -24.16
CA ALA A 390 -8.94 11.22 -25.59
C ALA A 390 -7.73 10.78 -26.42
N GLU A 391 -6.51 11.18 -26.02
CA GLU A 391 -5.26 10.75 -26.67
C GLU A 391 -5.02 9.24 -26.53
N GLU A 392 -5.26 8.68 -25.33
CA GLU A 392 -5.15 7.24 -25.09
C GLU A 392 -6.17 6.43 -25.91
N GLU A 393 -7.40 6.95 -26.07
CA GLU A 393 -8.42 6.31 -26.89
C GLU A 393 -8.04 6.35 -28.38
N ALA A 394 -7.53 7.50 -28.86
CA ALA A 394 -7.04 7.64 -30.23
C ALA A 394 -5.92 6.63 -30.55
N LYS A 395 -4.96 6.44 -29.63
CA LYS A 395 -3.86 5.47 -29.76
C LYS A 395 -4.32 4.00 -29.82
N LYS A 396 -5.50 3.68 -29.28
CA LYS A 396 -6.07 2.32 -29.36
C LYS A 396 -6.78 2.07 -30.68
N THR A 397 -7.17 3.13 -31.38
CA THR A 397 -7.88 3.07 -32.67
C THR A 397 -6.98 3.24 -33.89
N SER A 398 -5.72 3.64 -33.68
CA SER A 398 -4.63 3.66 -34.66
C SER A 398 -3.83 2.37 -34.64
#